data_AF-A0A7C3XH85-F1
#
_entry.id   AF-A0A7C3XH85-F1
#
_cell.length_a   1.000
_cell.length_b   1.000
_cell.length_c   1.000
_cell.angle_alpha   90.00
_cell.angle_beta   90.00
_cell.angle_gamma   90.00
#
_symmetry.space_group_name_H-M   'P 1'
#
loop_
_entity.id
_entity.type
_entity.pdbx_description
1 polymer ?
#
loop_
_entity_poly.entity_id
_entity_poly.type
_entity_poly.pdbx_seq_one_letter_code
_entity_poly.pdbx_strand_id
1 'polypeptide(L)'
;MTSFERFFTSLKYWLNLPKAYDRWPDFEASFDSEEYLFLEFRNEKALLLNCGDCDGPSDVSHPTCEKCIEFRTKFAERETKHEPSIWRHIILARIYTKNE
;
A
#
# COMPACT_ATOMS: atom_id res chain seq x y z
N MET A 1 -8.94 -12.45 7.11
CA MET A 1 -8.24 -12.24 8.39
C MET A 1 -6.80 -12.73 8.27
N THR A 2 -5.91 -11.81 7.93
CA THR A 2 -4.45 -11.96 7.91
C THR A 2 -3.93 -12.33 9.30
N SER A 3 -2.69 -12.80 9.39
CA SER A 3 -2.00 -13.08 10.66
C SER A 3 -1.97 -11.84 11.57
N PHE A 4 -1.81 -10.66 10.97
CA PHE A 4 -1.84 -9.36 11.64
C PHE A 4 -3.21 -9.04 12.23
N GLU A 5 -4.30 -9.23 11.46
CA GLU A 5 -5.67 -9.03 11.94
C GLU A 5 -5.98 -9.97 13.13
N ARG A 6 -5.53 -11.23 13.07
CA ARG A 6 -5.70 -12.20 14.18
C ARG A 6 -4.95 -11.78 15.44
N PHE A 7 -3.72 -11.27 15.29
CA PHE A 7 -2.93 -10.77 16.41
C PHE A 7 -3.63 -9.59 17.11
N PHE A 8 -4.07 -8.59 16.35
CA PHE A 8 -4.75 -7.40 16.91
C PHE A 8 -6.11 -7.73 17.53
N THR A 9 -6.90 -8.62 16.91
CA THR A 9 -8.14 -9.11 17.53
C THR A 9 -7.87 -9.77 18.88
N SER A 10 -6.83 -10.61 18.95
CA SER A 10 -6.43 -11.26 20.20
C SER A 10 -5.98 -10.24 21.25
N LEU A 11 -5.20 -9.24 20.84
CA LEU A 11 -4.74 -8.17 21.73
C LEU A 11 -5.91 -7.36 22.31
N LYS A 12 -6.89 -6.96 21.49
CA LYS A 12 -8.10 -6.23 21.93
C LYS A 12 -8.93 -7.02 22.93
N TYR A 13 -9.03 -8.34 22.72
CA TYR A 13 -9.69 -9.25 23.64
C TYR A 13 -9.00 -9.25 25.02
N TRP A 14 -7.68 -9.42 25.05
CA TRP A 14 -6.90 -9.44 26.30
C TRP A 14 -6.91 -8.11 27.06
N LEU A 15 -6.98 -6.99 26.34
CA LEU A 15 -7.04 -5.65 26.95
C LEU A 15 -8.46 -5.22 27.36
N ASN A 16 -9.47 -6.08 27.19
CA ASN A 16 -10.88 -5.78 27.45
C ASN A 16 -11.40 -4.55 26.67
N LEU A 17 -10.89 -4.36 25.45
CA LEU A 17 -11.24 -3.28 24.54
C LEU A 17 -11.75 -3.83 23.18
N PRO A 18 -12.77 -4.72 23.16
CA PRO A 18 -13.17 -5.44 21.95
C PRO A 18 -13.77 -4.55 20.86
N LYS A 19 -14.21 -3.33 21.22
CA LYS A 19 -14.77 -2.32 20.30
C LYS A 19 -13.83 -1.14 20.06
N ALA A 20 -12.62 -1.16 20.61
CA ALA A 20 -11.67 -0.09 20.35
C ALA A 20 -11.15 -0.23 18.92
N TYR A 21 -11.43 0.79 18.09
CA TYR A 21 -11.05 0.92 16.69
C TYR A 21 -11.68 -0.15 15.79
N ASP A 22 -12.41 0.22 14.75
CA ASP A 22 -13.12 -0.75 13.91
C ASP A 22 -12.15 -1.57 13.06
N ARG A 23 -11.17 -0.92 12.43
CA ARG A 23 -10.02 -1.53 11.77
C ARG A 23 -8.85 -0.56 11.84
N TRP A 24 -7.66 -1.09 12.07
CA TRP A 24 -6.44 -0.34 11.83
C TRP A 24 -6.35 -0.03 10.32
N PRO A 25 -6.16 1.21 9.86
CA PRO A 25 -6.50 2.51 10.44
C PRO A 25 -7.65 3.22 9.70
N ASP A 26 -8.30 4.15 10.40
CA ASP A 26 -9.42 4.98 9.95
C ASP A 26 -8.96 6.32 9.31
N PHE A 27 -7.85 6.33 8.55
CA PHE A 27 -7.41 7.54 7.84
C PHE A 27 -8.00 7.58 6.43
N GLU A 28 -8.51 8.75 6.01
CA GLU A 28 -8.73 9.02 4.59
C GLU A 28 -7.35 9.06 3.91
N ALA A 29 -7.13 8.17 2.95
CA ALA A 29 -5.90 8.17 2.20
C ALA A 29 -5.80 9.50 1.40
N SER A 30 -4.84 10.34 1.77
CA SER A 30 -4.46 11.54 1.03
C SER A 30 -3.47 11.14 -0.05
N PHE A 31 -3.90 11.24 -1.32
CA PHE A 31 -3.08 10.84 -2.46
C PHE A 31 -2.50 12.08 -3.16
N ASP A 32 -1.18 12.24 -3.16
CA ASP A 32 -0.45 13.27 -3.92
C ASP A 32 0.38 12.67 -5.07
N SER A 33 0.81 13.52 -6.02
CA SER A 33 1.56 13.11 -7.22
C SER A 33 2.94 12.47 -6.96
N GLU A 34 3.44 12.51 -5.72
CA GLU A 34 4.74 11.96 -5.31
C GLU A 34 4.69 10.49 -4.87
N GLU A 35 3.55 9.84 -5.09
CA GLU A 35 3.26 8.53 -4.51
C GLU A 35 3.92 7.34 -5.21
N TYR A 36 4.48 7.49 -6.40
CA TYR A 36 5.09 6.37 -7.12
C TYR A 36 6.46 6.73 -7.68
N LEU A 37 7.34 5.74 -7.69
CA LEU A 37 8.66 5.83 -8.29
C LEU A 37 8.81 4.75 -9.35
N PHE A 38 9.26 5.17 -10.52
CA PHE A 38 9.66 4.25 -11.57
C PHE A 38 11.09 3.78 -11.33
N LEU A 39 11.29 2.47 -11.30
CA LEU A 39 12.61 1.87 -11.08
C LEU A 39 13.01 1.00 -12.26
N GLU A 40 14.27 1.11 -12.67
CA GLU A 40 14.87 0.26 -13.69
C GLU A 40 16.09 -0.47 -13.10
N PHE A 41 16.04 -1.80 -13.07
CA PHE A 41 17.11 -2.64 -12.56
C PHE A 41 17.52 -3.69 -13.60
N ARG A 42 18.75 -3.62 -14.11
CA ARG A 42 19.34 -4.66 -14.98
C ARG A 42 18.41 -5.13 -16.13
N ASN A 43 17.71 -4.20 -16.77
CA ASN A 43 16.71 -4.39 -17.84
C ASN A 43 15.30 -4.80 -17.41
N GLU A 44 15.00 -4.79 -16.10
CA GLU A 44 13.64 -4.96 -15.59
C GLU A 44 13.09 -3.63 -15.10
N LYS A 45 11.81 -3.42 -15.37
CA LYS A 45 11.07 -2.23 -14.94
C LYS A 45 10.14 -2.61 -13.80
N ALA A 46 10.18 -1.85 -12.72
CA ALA A 46 9.34 -2.03 -11.57
C ALA A 46 8.62 -0.72 -11.23
N LEU A 47 7.40 -0.87 -10.71
CA LEU A 47 6.64 0.23 -10.15
C LEU A 47 6.74 0.14 -8.62
N LEU A 48 7.39 1.12 -8.01
CA LEU A 48 7.41 1.27 -6.55
C LEU A 48 6.25 2.17 -6.15
N LEU A 49 5.31 1.61 -5.39
CA LEU A 49 4.18 2.34 -4.82
C LEU A 49 4.49 2.66 -3.35
N ASN A 50 4.53 3.94 -3.02
CA ASN A 50 4.67 4.39 -1.64
C ASN A 50 3.40 4.05 -0.85
N CYS A 51 3.43 3.10 0.08
CA CYS A 51 2.29 2.85 0.94
C CYS A 51 1.98 4.09 1.78
N GLY A 52 0.90 4.80 1.42
CA GLY A 52 0.41 5.97 2.14
C GLY A 52 -0.15 5.62 3.52
N ASP A 53 -0.76 6.60 4.17
CA ASP A 53 -1.20 6.57 5.58
C ASP A 53 -2.29 5.55 5.93
N CYS A 54 -2.66 4.66 4.99
CA CYS A 54 -3.53 3.54 5.30
C CYS A 54 -2.86 2.48 6.18
N ASP A 55 -1.55 2.61 6.48
CA ASP A 55 -0.77 1.75 7.41
C ASP A 55 -1.08 0.24 7.21
N GLY A 56 -1.44 -0.11 5.97
CA GLY A 56 -1.91 -1.43 5.61
C GLY A 56 -0.78 -2.45 5.65
N PRO A 57 -1.10 -3.75 5.64
CA PRO A 57 -0.10 -4.81 5.77
C PRO A 57 0.91 -4.86 4.61
N SER A 58 0.76 -4.01 3.58
CA SER A 58 1.52 -4.09 2.33
C SER A 58 1.44 -5.48 1.71
N ASP A 59 0.26 -6.10 1.83
CA ASP A 59 -0.01 -7.50 1.50
C ASP A 59 -1.18 -7.56 0.53
N VAL A 60 -0.93 -8.06 -0.68
CA VAL A 60 -1.92 -8.21 -1.76
C VAL A 60 -3.10 -9.12 -1.38
N SER A 61 -2.95 -10.01 -0.40
CA SER A 61 -4.05 -10.83 0.11
C SER A 61 -5.07 -10.02 0.93
N HIS A 62 -4.74 -8.78 1.29
CA HIS A 62 -5.62 -7.88 2.00
C HIS A 62 -6.43 -7.02 0.99
N PRO A 63 -7.79 -7.02 1.04
CA PRO A 63 -8.62 -6.33 0.04
C PRO A 63 -8.34 -4.82 -0.08
N THR A 64 -7.93 -4.16 1.00
CA THR A 64 -7.53 -2.73 0.95
C THR A 64 -6.26 -2.52 0.14
N CYS A 65 -5.26 -3.39 0.30
CA CYS A 65 -4.01 -3.29 -0.43
C CYS A 65 -4.21 -3.66 -1.90
N GLU A 66 -5.00 -4.69 -2.19
CA GLU A 66 -5.40 -5.05 -3.56
C GLU A 66 -6.04 -3.85 -4.29
N LYS A 67 -7.07 -3.24 -3.70
CA LYS A 67 -7.73 -2.05 -4.28
C LYS A 67 -6.79 -0.86 -4.43
N CYS A 68 -5.91 -0.64 -3.45
CA CYS A 68 -4.92 0.43 -3.50
C CYS A 68 -3.95 0.23 -4.69
N ILE A 69 -3.44 -0.99 -4.88
CA ILE A 69 -2.57 -1.33 -6.00
C ILE A 69 -3.29 -1.15 -7.33
N GLU A 70 -4.51 -1.67 -7.47
CA GLU A 70 -5.28 -1.54 -8.70
C GLU A 70 -5.51 -0.07 -9.08
N PHE A 71 -5.92 0.75 -8.11
CA PHE A 71 -6.16 2.18 -8.33
C PHE A 71 -4.88 2.91 -8.76
N ARG A 72 -3.76 2.66 -8.05
CA ARG A 72 -2.50 3.40 -8.26
C ARG A 72 -1.72 2.91 -9.46
N THR A 73 -1.84 1.64 -9.83
CA THR A 73 -1.31 1.12 -11.09
C THR A 73 -2.01 1.81 -12.27
N LYS A 74 -3.35 1.89 -12.26
CA LYS A 74 -4.13 2.63 -13.29
C LYS A 74 -3.84 4.14 -13.32
N PHE A 75 -3.50 4.73 -12.17
CA PHE A 75 -3.07 6.12 -12.12
C PHE A 75 -1.71 6.29 -12.79
N ALA A 76 -0.72 5.47 -12.41
CA ALA A 76 0.61 5.46 -13.03
C ALA A 76 0.55 5.20 -14.54
N GLU A 77 -0.34 4.33 -15.04
CA GLU A 77 -0.57 4.10 -16.48
C GLU A 77 -0.94 5.40 -17.21
N ARG A 78 -1.91 6.14 -16.65
CA ARG A 78 -2.41 7.38 -17.24
C ARG A 78 -1.36 8.47 -17.25
N GLU A 79 -0.65 8.64 -16.14
CA GLU A 79 0.37 9.69 -16.01
C GLU A 79 1.62 9.39 -16.82
N THR A 80 2.10 8.14 -16.81
CA THR A 80 3.35 7.76 -17.48
C THR A 80 3.16 7.42 -18.95
N LYS A 81 1.93 7.20 -19.43
CA LYS A 81 1.59 6.74 -20.80
C LYS A 81 2.25 5.40 -21.18
N HIS A 82 2.61 4.58 -20.20
CA HIS A 82 3.15 3.24 -20.42
C HIS A 82 2.06 2.17 -20.20
N GLU A 83 2.16 1.05 -20.92
CA GLU A 83 1.26 -0.09 -20.70
C GLU A 83 1.60 -0.83 -19.40
N PRO A 84 0.62 -1.33 -18.63
CA PRO A 84 0.88 -2.02 -17.36
C PRO A 84 1.79 -3.25 -17.48
N SER A 85 1.81 -3.88 -18.66
CA SER A 85 2.69 -5.01 -18.99
C SER A 85 4.18 -4.68 -18.90
N ILE A 86 4.57 -3.39 -18.88
CA ILE A 86 5.96 -3.00 -18.71
C ILE A 86 6.47 -3.28 -17.30
N TRP A 87 5.62 -3.26 -16.27
CA TRP A 87 6.03 -3.46 -14.89
C TRP A 87 5.91 -4.93 -14.53
N ARG A 88 7.03 -5.65 -14.61
CA ARG A 88 7.09 -7.06 -14.18
C ARG A 88 6.92 -7.21 -12.67
N HIS A 89 7.23 -6.16 -11.93
CA HIS A 89 7.20 -6.14 -10.47
C HIS A 89 6.49 -4.87 -9.97
N ILE A 90 5.55 -5.05 -9.06
CA ILE A 90 4.97 -3.99 -8.26
C ILE A 90 5.50 -4.16 -6.84
N ILE A 91 6.14 -3.12 -6.30
CA ILE A 91 6.73 -3.12 -4.98
C ILE A 91 5.91 -2.20 -4.09
N LEU A 92 5.45 -2.73 -2.96
CA LEU A 92 4.79 -1.97 -1.90
C LEU A 92 5.82 -1.65 -0.81
N ALA A 93 6.08 -0.37 -0.57
CA ALA A 93 7.00 0.04 0.50
C ALA A 93 6.59 1.38 1.08
N ARG A 94 6.90 1.61 2.36
CA ARG A 94 6.86 2.96 2.94
C ARG A 94 8.17 3.68 2.58
N ILE A 95 8.06 4.79 1.87
CA ILE A 95 9.22 5.59 1.47
C ILE A 95 9.30 6.79 2.41
N TYR A 96 10.45 6.95 3.05
CA TYR A 96 10.78 8.16 3.79
C TYR A 96 11.69 9.03 2.92
N THR A 97 11.18 10.20 2.52
CA THR A 97 11.95 11.21 1.81
C THR A 97 12.37 12.28 2.81
N LYS A 98 13.66 12.62 2.87
CA LYS A 98 14.11 13.82 3.58
C LYS A 98 13.80 15.01 2.70
N ASN A 99 13.03 15.98 3.21
CA ASN A 99 12.89 17.27 2.55
C ASN A 99 14.22 18.02 2.70
N GLU A 100 14.79 18.48 1.59
CA GLU A 100 15.96 19.36 1.56
C GLU A 100 15.62 20.78 2.00
#